data_AF-A0A0D7CL31-F1
#
_entry.id   AF-A0A0D7CL31-F1
#
_cell.length_a   1.000
_cell.length_b   1.000
_cell.length_c   1.000
_cell.angle_alpha   90.00
_cell.angle_beta   90.00
_cell.angle_gamma   90.00
#
_symmetry.space_group_name_H-M   'P 1'
#
loop_
_entity.id
_entity.type
_entity.pdbx_description
1 polymer ?
#
loop_
_entity_poly.entity_id
_entity_poly.type
_entity_poly.pdbx_seq_one_letter_code
_entity_poly.pdbx_strand_id
1 'polypeptide(L)'
;MNHIPAAPMPDGIRHSLRAKQHPARAVPCPHCGAHAHRPCTTPSKRRLMPQPHPQRISSWAQAVACCPECQVTPGVPCHADGWPLRNGDTHPRRHVEAQEMAA
;
A
#
# COMPACT_ATOMS: atom_id res chain seq x y z
N MET A 1 -2.57 -9.65 -39.41
CA MET A 1 -1.68 -8.98 -38.43
C MET A 1 -1.43 -9.98 -37.32
N ASN A 2 -0.31 -10.71 -37.35
CA ASN A 2 -0.02 -11.74 -36.37
C ASN A 2 0.46 -11.10 -35.06
N HIS A 3 -0.36 -11.16 -34.01
CA HIS A 3 0.07 -10.90 -32.64
C HIS A 3 0.98 -12.06 -32.21
N ILE A 4 2.29 -11.84 -32.19
CA ILE A 4 3.20 -12.73 -31.46
C ILE A 4 2.86 -12.54 -29.97
N PRO A 5 2.40 -13.56 -29.24
CA PRO A 5 2.17 -13.43 -27.81
C PRO A 5 3.50 -13.06 -27.15
N ALA A 6 3.52 -11.93 -26.43
CA ALA A 6 4.70 -11.52 -25.70
C ALA A 6 5.11 -12.65 -24.76
N ALA A 7 6.36 -13.11 -24.85
CA ALA A 7 6.90 -14.13 -23.98
C ALA A 7 6.64 -13.73 -22.51
N PRO A 8 6.20 -14.67 -21.64
CA PRO A 8 5.94 -14.34 -20.25
C PRO A 8 7.25 -13.88 -19.60
N MET A 9 7.27 -12.64 -19.09
CA MET A 9 8.45 -12.13 -18.37
C MET A 9 8.92 -13.13 -17.29
N PRO A 10 10.23 -13.42 -17.18
CA PRO A 10 10.74 -14.33 -16.17
C PRO A 10 10.53 -13.74 -14.76
N ASP A 11 10.31 -14.63 -13.79
CA ASP A 11 9.88 -14.25 -12.43
C ASP A 11 10.88 -13.35 -11.70
N GLY A 12 12.19 -13.63 -11.82
CA GLY A 12 13.23 -12.80 -11.20
C GLY A 12 13.21 -11.33 -11.67
N ILE A 13 12.89 -11.09 -12.95
CA ILE A 13 12.74 -9.72 -13.48
C ILE A 13 11.47 -9.08 -12.91
N ARG A 14 10.36 -9.82 -12.83
CA ARG A 14 9.12 -9.32 -12.23
C ARG A 14 9.31 -8.97 -10.75
N HIS A 15 10.03 -9.80 -10.00
CA HIS A 15 10.33 -9.56 -8.60
C HIS A 15 11.17 -8.30 -8.42
N SER A 16 12.25 -8.15 -9.19
CA SER A 16 13.12 -6.98 -9.16
C SER A 16 12.38 -5.67 -9.49
N LEU A 17 11.47 -5.71 -10.46
CA LEU A 17 10.63 -4.56 -10.83
C LEU A 17 9.58 -4.21 -9.76
N ARG A 18 9.11 -5.19 -8.97
CA ARG A 18 8.21 -4.95 -7.84
C ARG A 18 8.95 -4.46 -6.60
N ALA A 19 10.14 -4.98 -6.30
CA ALA A 19 10.97 -4.55 -5.17
C ALA A 19 11.33 -3.05 -5.23
N LYS A 20 11.48 -2.49 -6.45
CA LYS A 20 11.67 -1.04 -6.65
C LYS A 20 10.44 -0.19 -6.34
N GLN A 21 9.26 -0.81 -6.20
CA GLN A 21 8.01 -0.11 -5.95
C GLN A 21 7.66 -0.13 -4.47
N HIS A 22 7.11 0.98 -3.97
CA HIS A 22 6.63 1.04 -2.60
C HIS A 22 5.59 -0.07 -2.33
N PRO A 23 5.72 -0.88 -1.26
CA PRO A 23 4.87 -2.04 -1.01
C PRO A 23 3.38 -1.68 -0.86
N ALA A 24 3.08 -0.51 -0.29
CA ALA A 24 1.72 0.05 -0.24
C ALA A 24 0.99 0.19 -1.60
N ARG A 25 1.67 0.02 -2.74
CA ARG A 25 1.00 -0.07 -4.04
C ARG A 25 0.18 -1.36 -4.21
N ALA A 26 0.36 -2.37 -3.38
CA ALA A 26 -0.42 -3.61 -3.43
C ALA A 26 -1.92 -3.40 -3.17
N VAL A 27 -2.30 -2.39 -2.39
CA VAL A 27 -3.71 -2.07 -2.07
C VAL A 27 -4.22 -0.89 -2.92
N PRO A 28 -5.54 -0.76 -3.17
CA PRO A 28 -6.09 0.44 -3.80
C PRO A 28 -5.93 1.69 -2.93
N CYS A 29 -5.82 2.86 -3.55
CA CYS A 29 -5.69 4.13 -2.84
C CYS A 29 -7.08 4.70 -2.48
N PRO A 30 -7.42 4.84 -1.18
CA PRO A 30 -8.71 5.42 -0.78
C PRO A 30 -8.82 6.93 -1.07
N HIS A 31 -7.69 7.63 -1.24
CA HIS A 31 -7.69 9.08 -1.47
C HIS A 31 -7.97 9.45 -2.94
N CYS A 32 -7.28 8.82 -3.91
CA CYS A 32 -7.41 9.17 -5.33
C CYS A 32 -8.07 8.07 -6.18
N GLY A 33 -8.39 6.92 -5.61
CA GLY A 33 -8.98 5.77 -6.31
C GLY A 33 -8.01 4.97 -7.19
N ALA A 34 -6.69 5.21 -7.09
CA ALA A 34 -5.72 4.44 -7.86
C ALA A 34 -5.78 2.94 -7.50
N HIS A 35 -5.94 2.07 -8.50
CA HIS A 35 -6.00 0.62 -8.30
C HIS A 35 -4.68 0.03 -7.78
N ALA A 36 -4.72 -1.24 -7.36
CA ALA A 36 -3.55 -2.02 -7.02
C ALA A 36 -2.50 -1.96 -8.14
N HIS A 37 -1.23 -1.85 -7.76
CA HIS A 37 -0.04 -1.69 -8.60
C HIS A 37 -0.02 -0.43 -9.51
N ARG A 38 -1.05 0.41 -9.49
CA ARG A 38 -1.05 1.71 -10.18
C ARG A 38 -0.46 2.81 -9.28
N PRO A 39 0.37 3.72 -9.82
CA PRO A 39 0.85 4.87 -9.06
C PRO A 39 -0.30 5.80 -8.68
N CYS A 40 -0.13 6.51 -7.56
CA CYS A 40 -1.05 7.58 -7.21
C CYS A 40 -0.91 8.75 -8.20
N THR A 41 -2.00 9.49 -8.40
CA THR A 41 -2.02 10.72 -9.19
C THR A 41 -2.34 11.92 -8.32
N THR A 42 -1.97 13.11 -8.78
CA THR A 42 -2.44 14.37 -8.17
C THR A 42 -3.98 14.45 -8.20
N PRO A 43 -4.60 15.32 -7.36
CA PRO A 43 -6.06 15.50 -7.36
C PRO A 43 -6.63 15.86 -8.74
N SER A 44 -5.88 16.63 -9.54
CA SER A 44 -6.22 16.98 -10.93
C SER A 44 -6.01 15.83 -11.94
N LYS A 45 -5.49 14.68 -11.50
CA LYS A 45 -5.13 13.50 -12.31
C LYS A 45 -4.12 13.75 -13.44
N ARG A 46 -3.46 14.92 -13.46
CA ARG A 46 -2.52 15.32 -14.53
C ARG A 46 -1.10 14.80 -14.35
N ARG A 47 -0.70 14.46 -13.12
CA ARG A 47 0.67 14.01 -12.82
C ARG A 47 0.68 12.78 -11.94
N LEU A 48 1.64 11.90 -12.20
CA LEU A 48 1.96 10.76 -11.35
C LEU A 48 2.75 11.24 -10.14
N MET A 49 2.40 10.72 -8.96
CA MET A 49 3.15 10.97 -7.74
C MET A 49 4.26 9.91 -7.59
N PRO A 50 5.48 10.33 -7.19
CA PRO A 50 6.57 9.39 -6.94
C PRO A 50 6.23 8.47 -5.77
N GLN A 51 5.67 9.04 -4.70
CA GLN A 51 5.26 8.32 -3.49
C GLN A 51 3.74 8.10 -3.45
N PRO A 52 3.27 7.00 -2.83
CA PRO A 52 1.86 6.80 -2.54
C PRO A 52 1.27 7.90 -1.64
N HIS A 53 -0.06 8.04 -1.64
CA HIS A 53 -0.73 8.92 -0.68
C HIS A 53 -0.59 8.34 0.74
N PRO A 54 -0.46 9.18 1.79
CA PRO A 54 -0.39 8.72 3.18
C PRO A 54 -1.52 7.75 3.54
N GLN A 55 -2.76 8.04 3.15
CA GLN A 55 -3.90 7.17 3.42
C GLN A 55 -3.77 5.77 2.80
N ARG A 56 -3.08 5.64 1.66
CA ARG A 56 -2.82 4.33 1.04
C ARG A 56 -1.80 3.55 1.86
N ILE A 57 -0.79 4.23 2.42
CA ILE A 57 0.21 3.62 3.29
C ILE A 57 -0.45 3.14 4.58
N SER A 58 -1.34 3.94 5.18
CA SER A 58 -2.12 3.53 6.37
C SER A 58 -3.00 2.32 6.08
N SER A 59 -3.75 2.34 4.97
CA SER A 59 -4.60 1.21 4.56
C SER A 59 -3.80 -0.07 4.29
N TRP A 60 -2.62 0.07 3.68
CA TRP A 60 -1.71 -1.06 3.49
C TRP A 60 -1.18 -1.59 4.82
N ALA A 61 -0.69 -0.72 5.71
CA ALA A 61 -0.19 -1.12 7.03
C ALA A 61 -1.28 -1.81 7.86
N GLN A 62 -2.53 -1.32 7.76
CA GLN A 62 -3.68 -1.98 8.35
C GLN A 62 -3.90 -3.38 7.77
N ALA A 63 -3.79 -3.55 6.46
CA ALA A 63 -4.04 -4.83 5.81
C ALA A 63 -3.00 -5.91 6.13
N VAL A 64 -1.72 -5.53 6.35
CA VAL A 64 -0.62 -6.51 6.41
C VAL A 64 -0.03 -6.72 7.80
N ALA A 65 -0.13 -5.75 8.71
CA ALA A 65 0.58 -5.79 9.98
C ALA A 65 -0.35 -5.71 11.19
N CYS A 66 0.08 -6.33 12.29
CA CYS A 66 -0.47 -6.08 13.63
C CYS A 66 -0.03 -4.69 14.11
N CYS A 67 -0.82 -4.07 14.99
CA CYS A 67 -0.40 -2.85 15.68
C CYS A 67 0.08 -3.19 17.09
N PRO A 68 1.37 -3.00 17.44
CA PRO A 68 1.86 -3.26 18.80
C PRO A 68 1.31 -2.29 19.84
N GLU A 69 0.90 -1.09 19.42
CA GLU A 69 0.46 -0.01 20.31
C GLU A 69 -0.95 -0.26 20.87
N CYS A 70 -1.90 -0.62 20.01
CA CYS A 70 -3.27 -0.96 20.42
C CYS A 70 -3.57 -2.48 20.32
N GLN A 71 -2.54 -3.30 20.06
CA GLN A 71 -2.58 -4.76 20.01
C GLN A 71 -3.63 -5.36 19.05
N VAL A 72 -3.99 -4.64 17.98
CA VAL A 72 -4.96 -5.10 16.98
C VAL A 72 -4.30 -5.92 15.86
N THR A 73 -5.04 -6.91 15.34
CA THR A 73 -4.60 -7.78 14.24
C THR A 73 -4.70 -7.08 12.87
N PRO A 74 -4.11 -7.67 11.79
CA PRO A 74 -4.29 -7.18 10.44
C PRO A 74 -5.78 -7.11 10.05
N GLY A 75 -6.14 -6.09 9.28
CA GLY A 75 -7.52 -5.77 8.88
C GLY A 75 -8.29 -4.95 9.90
N VAL A 76 -7.96 -5.02 11.19
CA VAL A 76 -8.67 -4.27 12.24
C VAL A 76 -8.14 -2.82 12.32
N PRO A 77 -9.00 -1.79 12.32
CA PRO A 77 -8.58 -0.40 12.47
C PRO A 77 -7.85 -0.16 13.80
N CYS A 78 -6.88 0.75 13.79
CA CYS A 78 -6.27 1.22 15.04
C CYS A 78 -7.27 2.08 15.82
N HIS A 79 -7.13 2.10 17.14
CA HIS A 79 -7.98 2.89 18.03
C HIS A 79 -7.19 3.59 19.13
N ALA A 80 -7.68 4.74 19.58
CA ALA A 80 -7.23 5.44 20.78
C ALA A 80 -8.41 5.52 21.76
N ASP A 81 -8.21 5.08 23.01
CA ASP A 81 -9.24 5.08 24.05
C ASP A 81 -10.57 4.38 23.66
N GLY A 82 -10.45 3.31 22.86
CA GLY A 82 -11.60 2.56 22.35
C GLY A 82 -12.28 3.15 21.11
N TRP A 83 -11.82 4.31 20.62
CA TRP A 83 -12.36 4.96 19.42
C TRP A 83 -11.43 4.77 18.22
N PRO A 84 -11.97 4.44 17.03
CA PRO A 84 -11.16 4.35 15.82
C PRO A 84 -10.38 5.64 15.55
N LEU A 85 -9.13 5.52 15.12
CA LEU A 85 -8.36 6.66 14.66
C LEU A 85 -9.05 7.34 13.47
N ARG A 86 -8.90 8.66 13.38
CA ARG A 86 -9.55 9.47 12.33
C ARG A 86 -9.12 8.99 10.95
N ASN A 87 -10.04 9.05 10.00
CA ASN A 87 -9.82 8.75 8.58
C ASN A 87 -9.22 7.35 8.28
N GLY A 88 -9.24 6.41 9.23
CA GLY A 88 -8.55 5.13 9.05
C GLY A 88 -7.03 5.24 9.13
N ASP A 89 -6.54 6.20 9.91
CA ASP A 89 -5.13 6.29 10.25
C ASP A 89 -4.69 5.09 11.09
N THR A 90 -3.38 4.86 11.08
CA THR A 90 -2.75 3.78 11.84
C THR A 90 -1.65 4.35 12.71
N HIS A 91 -1.43 3.76 13.88
CA HIS A 91 -0.34 4.17 14.75
C HIS A 91 1.02 4.08 14.04
N PRO A 92 1.98 4.98 14.31
CA PRO A 92 3.31 4.96 13.73
C PRO A 92 3.99 3.59 13.86
N ARG A 93 3.80 2.92 15.00
CA ARG A 93 4.43 1.63 15.24
C ARG A 93 3.91 0.53 14.30
N ARG A 94 2.63 0.57 13.88
CA ARG A 94 2.09 -0.36 12.87
C ARG A 94 2.73 -0.14 11.49
N HIS A 95 3.06 1.09 11.14
CA HIS A 95 3.74 1.36 9.87
C HIS A 95 5.12 0.73 9.82
N VAL A 96 5.86 0.74 10.94
CA VAL A 96 7.17 0.11 11.01
C VAL A 96 7.06 -1.40 10.89
N GLU A 97 6.14 -2.04 11.61
CA GLU A 97 5.88 -3.49 11.47
C GLU A 97 5.54 -3.86 10.01
N ALA A 98 4.71 -3.06 9.36
CA ALA A 98 4.35 -3.30 7.96
C ALA A 98 5.57 -3.20 7.02
N GLN A 99 6.50 -2.28 7.30
CA GLN A 99 7.74 -2.15 6.54
C GLN A 99 8.67 -3.35 6.79
N GLU A 100 8.79 -3.80 8.03
CA GLU A 100 9.60 -4.96 8.41
C GLU A 100 9.08 -6.25 7.76
N MET A 101 7.76 -6.41 7.62
CA MET A 101 7.14 -7.55 6.93
C MET A 101 7.29 -7.51 5.40
N ALA A 102 7.68 -6.36 4.84
CA ALA A 102 7.80 -6.16 3.39
C ALA A 102 9.26 -6.03 2.91
N ALA A 103 10.23 -6.01 3.84
CA ALA A 103 11.66 -6.05 3.57
C ALA A 103 12.12 -7.48 3.26
#